data_AF-A0A7X8R6V6-F1
#
_entry.id   AF-A0A7X8R6V6-F1
#
_cell.length_a   1.000
_cell.length_b   1.000
_cell.length_c   1.000
_cell.angle_alpha   90.00
_cell.angle_beta   90.00
_cell.angle_gamma   90.00
#
_symmetry.space_group_name_H-M   'P 1'
#
loop_
_entity.id
_entity.type
_entity.pdbx_description
1 polymer ?
#
loop_
_entity_poly.entity_id
_entity_poly.type
_entity_poly.pdbx_seq_one_letter_code
_entity_poly.pdbx_strand_id
1 'polypeptide(L)'
;MMRLKINRRGFLQSALCTAALASQVRQAPAKPQSPSAQDAYQVFFGDLHNHNDVGYAKGSLQRAFDIACSYLDFFALTPHAQWHDMPLMEGDRHL
;
A
#
# COMPACT_ATOMS: atom_id res chain seq x y z
N MET A 1 6.71 -9.95 -29.55
CA MET A 1 7.59 -9.24 -28.60
C MET A 1 6.88 -9.17 -27.25
N MET A 2 7.24 -10.04 -26.30
CA MET A 2 6.52 -10.18 -25.03
C MET A 2 7.02 -9.10 -24.06
N ARG A 3 6.18 -8.09 -23.77
CA ARG A 3 6.48 -7.11 -22.72
C ARG A 3 6.35 -7.83 -21.36
N LEU A 4 7.46 -8.10 -20.70
CA LEU A 4 7.43 -8.43 -19.26
C LEU A 4 6.91 -7.19 -18.52
N LYS A 5 5.63 -7.21 -18.12
CA LYS A 5 5.09 -6.26 -17.15
C LYS A 5 5.63 -6.66 -15.78
N ILE A 6 6.85 -6.22 -15.46
CA ILE A 6 7.34 -6.30 -14.08
C ILE A 6 6.47 -5.35 -13.26
N ASN A 7 5.59 -5.92 -12.44
CA ASN A 7 4.83 -5.17 -11.45
C ASN A 7 5.52 -5.31 -10.08
N ARG A 8 5.18 -4.43 -9.13
CA ARG A 8 5.77 -4.42 -7.79
C ARG A 8 5.63 -5.76 -7.08
N ARG A 9 4.51 -6.46 -7.29
CA ARG A 9 4.29 -7.83 -6.79
C ARG A 9 5.34 -8.80 -7.31
N GLY A 10 5.60 -8.80 -8.61
CA GLY A 10 6.65 -9.62 -9.21
C GLY A 10 8.04 -9.25 -8.71
N PHE A 11 8.29 -7.97 -8.44
CA PHE A 11 9.56 -7.50 -7.87
C PHE A 11 9.75 -7.91 -6.40
N LEU A 12 8.73 -7.74 -5.54
CA LEU A 12 8.79 -8.15 -4.13
C LEU A 12 8.91 -9.67 -3.99
N GLN A 13 8.15 -10.44 -4.77
CA GLN A 13 8.26 -11.90 -4.80
C GLN A 13 9.66 -12.36 -5.20
N SER A 14 10.25 -11.75 -6.23
CA SER A 14 11.61 -12.10 -6.66
C SER A 14 12.68 -11.69 -5.65
N ALA A 15 12.56 -10.53 -5.01
CA ALA A 15 13.48 -10.08 -3.96
C ALA A 15 13.49 -10.99 -2.70
N LEU A 16 12.31 -11.48 -2.27
CA LEU A 16 12.20 -12.44 -1.17
C LEU A 16 12.80 -13.81 -1.53
N CYS A 17 12.61 -14.29 -2.76
CA CYS A 17 13.22 -15.55 -3.23
C CYS A 17 14.75 -15.49 -3.25
N THR A 18 15.36 -14.34 -3.59
CA THR A 18 16.82 -14.18 -3.54
C THR A 18 17.40 -14.21 -2.13
N ALA A 19 16.68 -13.74 -1.11
CA ALA A 19 17.13 -13.83 0.28
C ALA A 19 17.11 -15.29 0.79
N ALA A 20 16.13 -16.09 0.37
CA ALA A 20 16.03 -17.51 0.73
C ALA A 20 17.13 -18.38 0.08
N LEU A 21 17.65 -17.97 -1.09
CA LEU A 21 18.73 -18.69 -1.79
C LEU A 21 20.11 -18.55 -1.10
N ALA A 22 20.32 -17.50 -0.29
CA ALA A 22 21.54 -17.34 0.50
C ALA A 22 21.59 -18.26 1.74
N SER A 23 20.45 -18.84 2.14
CA SER A 23 20.34 -19.81 3.23
C SER A 23 19.99 -21.19 2.68
N GLN A 24 20.90 -21.82 1.93
CA GLN A 24 20.76 -23.24 1.59
C GLN A 24 21.02 -24.13 2.81
N VAL A 25 20.04 -24.18 3.72
CA VAL A 25 19.82 -25.37 4.54
C VAL A 25 19.06 -26.35 3.65
N ARG A 26 19.66 -27.51 3.39
CA ARG A 26 19.08 -28.60 2.59
C ARG A 26 17.64 -28.88 3.05
N GLN A 27 16.65 -28.47 2.27
CA GLN A 27 15.27 -28.91 2.48
C GLN A 27 15.07 -30.28 1.82
N ALA A 28 14.60 -31.24 2.60
CA ALA A 28 14.10 -32.52 2.10
C ALA A 28 12.95 -32.28 1.09
N PRO A 29 12.69 -33.19 0.13
CA PRO A 29 11.63 -33.00 -0.85
C PRO A 29 10.29 -32.81 -0.13
N ALA A 30 9.71 -31.62 -0.31
CA ALA A 30 8.40 -31.29 0.26
C ALA A 30 7.32 -32.17 -0.38
N LYS A 31 6.47 -32.79 0.45
CA LYS A 31 5.25 -33.46 -0.03
C LYS A 31 4.38 -32.45 -0.80
N PRO A 32 3.65 -32.87 -1.85
CA PRO A 32 2.70 -31.99 -2.51
C PRO A 32 1.68 -31.50 -1.48
N GLN A 33 1.76 -30.22 -1.12
CA GLN A 33 0.78 -29.59 -0.26
C GLN A 33 -0.41 -29.19 -1.14
N SER A 34 -1.61 -29.62 -0.74
CA SER A 34 -2.85 -29.03 -1.26
C SER A 34 -2.80 -27.52 -1.06
N PRO A 35 -3.30 -26.70 -1.99
CA PRO A 35 -3.29 -25.26 -1.84
C PRO A 35 -3.94 -24.91 -0.50
N SER A 36 -3.16 -24.28 0.37
CA SER A 36 -3.61 -23.88 1.69
C SER A 36 -4.61 -22.73 1.54
N ALA A 37 -5.44 -22.46 2.55
CA ALA A 37 -6.31 -21.27 2.50
C ALA A 37 -5.54 -19.96 2.27
N GLN A 38 -4.22 -19.91 2.57
CA GLN A 38 -3.33 -18.82 2.18
C GLN A 38 -3.19 -18.62 0.67
N ASP A 39 -3.37 -19.65 -0.16
CA ASP A 39 -3.34 -19.53 -1.63
C ASP A 39 -4.61 -18.85 -2.19
N ALA A 40 -5.64 -18.66 -1.36
CA ALA A 40 -6.91 -18.03 -1.76
C ALA A 40 -6.92 -16.51 -1.61
N TYR A 41 -6.00 -15.92 -0.83
CA TYR A 41 -6.01 -14.50 -0.52
C TYR A 41 -4.88 -13.73 -1.21
N GLN A 42 -5.25 -12.66 -1.89
CA GLN A 42 -4.31 -11.79 -2.57
C GLN A 42 -3.86 -10.65 -1.64
N VAL A 43 -2.55 -10.50 -1.45
CA VAL A 43 -1.98 -9.37 -0.70
C VAL A 43 -1.96 -8.12 -1.58
N PHE A 44 -2.46 -7.01 -1.03
CA PHE A 44 -2.44 -5.68 -1.62
C PHE A 44 -1.68 -4.70 -0.73
N PHE A 45 -0.91 -3.81 -1.32
CA PHE A 45 -0.19 -2.76 -0.61
C PHE A 45 -0.86 -1.41 -0.89
N GLY A 46 -1.34 -0.74 0.16
CA GLY A 46 -2.06 0.51 -0.01
C GLY A 46 -1.99 1.40 1.22
N ASP A 47 -2.51 2.61 1.05
CA ASP A 47 -2.62 3.62 2.10
C ASP A 47 -4.06 3.63 2.62
N LEU A 48 -4.21 3.43 3.93
CA LEU A 48 -5.50 3.40 4.62
C LEU A 48 -5.86 4.75 5.26
N HIS A 49 -4.92 5.69 5.36
CA HIS A 49 -5.13 6.96 6.05
C HIS A 49 -4.34 8.08 5.38
N ASN A 50 -5.02 8.83 4.52
CA ASN A 50 -4.45 9.94 3.78
C ASN A 50 -5.24 11.24 3.96
N HIS A 51 -4.50 12.36 4.01
CA HIS A 51 -5.04 13.71 4.02
C HIS A 51 -4.45 14.55 2.88
N ASN A 52 -5.23 15.53 2.43
CA ASN A 52 -4.82 16.56 1.47
C ASN A 52 -5.63 17.84 1.71
N ASP A 53 -5.63 18.77 0.76
CA ASP A 53 -6.33 20.06 0.85
C ASP A 53 -7.85 19.96 1.04
N VAL A 54 -8.47 18.81 0.74
CA VAL A 54 -9.89 18.55 1.03
C VAL A 54 -10.15 18.37 2.55
N GLY A 55 -9.13 17.99 3.32
CA GLY A 55 -9.25 17.60 4.73
C GLY A 55 -8.24 18.27 5.66
N TYR A 56 -7.99 19.57 5.50
CA TYR A 56 -7.08 20.38 6.36
C TYR A 56 -5.60 19.97 6.32
N ALA A 57 -5.13 19.44 5.20
CA ALA A 57 -3.70 19.17 4.99
C ALA A 57 -3.17 19.85 3.72
N LYS A 58 -1.88 19.64 3.44
CA LYS A 58 -1.20 20.26 2.29
C LYS A 58 -1.23 19.35 1.06
N GLY A 59 -1.36 19.98 -0.11
CA GLY A 59 -1.28 19.32 -1.41
C GLY A 59 -2.66 19.00 -1.99
N SER A 60 -2.75 18.97 -3.32
CA SER A 60 -4.03 18.76 -4.00
C SER A 60 -4.46 17.31 -4.02
N LEU A 61 -5.77 17.09 -4.07
CA LEU A 61 -6.34 15.76 -4.34
C LEU A 61 -5.73 15.07 -5.56
N GLN A 62 -5.55 15.81 -6.67
CA GLN A 62 -4.93 15.27 -7.89
C GLN A 62 -3.50 14.77 -7.63
N ARG A 63 -2.68 15.57 -6.94
CA ARG A 63 -1.30 15.21 -6.61
C ARG A 63 -1.25 13.95 -5.75
N ALA A 64 -2.17 13.82 -4.78
CA ALA A 64 -2.26 12.64 -3.92
C ALA A 64 -2.57 11.38 -4.75
N PHE A 65 -3.52 11.45 -5.68
CA PHE A 65 -3.83 10.35 -6.59
C PHE A 65 -2.66 10.00 -7.52
N ASP A 66 -1.97 10.99 -8.10
CA ASP A 66 -0.83 10.74 -8.99
C ASP A 66 0.30 10.00 -8.27
N ILE A 67 0.56 10.36 -7.01
CA ILE A 67 1.49 9.63 -6.13
C ILE A 67 0.96 8.23 -5.89
N ALA A 68 -0.28 8.07 -5.42
CA ALA A 68 -0.84 6.76 -5.10
C ALA A 68 -0.75 5.77 -6.29
N CYS A 69 -1.13 6.20 -7.49
CA CYS A 69 -1.06 5.39 -8.71
C CYS A 69 0.37 4.92 -9.05
N SER A 70 1.39 5.68 -8.63
CA SER A 70 2.79 5.32 -8.86
C SER A 70 3.30 4.28 -7.86
N TYR A 71 2.67 4.18 -6.67
CA TYR A 71 3.21 3.43 -5.53
C TYR A 71 2.32 2.33 -4.93
N LEU A 72 1.01 2.43 -5.05
CA LEU A 72 0.06 1.65 -4.26
C LEU A 72 -0.90 0.87 -5.16
N ASP A 73 -1.36 -0.28 -4.67
CA ASP A 73 -2.42 -1.06 -5.30
C ASP A 73 -3.80 -0.47 -4.98
N PHE A 74 -3.94 0.21 -3.84
CA PHE A 74 -5.15 0.94 -3.45
C PHE A 74 -4.82 2.18 -2.62
N PHE A 75 -5.77 3.10 -2.55
CA PHE A 75 -5.65 4.37 -1.84
C PHE A 75 -6.98 4.74 -1.19
N ALA A 76 -6.96 5.01 0.11
CA ALA A 76 -8.09 5.54 0.85
C ALA A 76 -7.89 7.03 1.15
N LEU A 77 -8.77 7.88 0.62
CA LEU A 77 -8.85 9.27 1.04
C LEU A 77 -9.71 9.37 2.30
N THR A 78 -9.14 9.90 3.38
CA THR A 78 -9.79 9.98 4.69
C THR A 78 -9.72 11.42 5.22
N PRO A 79 -10.43 12.37 4.58
CA PRO A 79 -10.38 13.76 5.01
C PRO A 79 -11.08 13.93 6.36
N HIS A 80 -10.77 15.00 7.08
CA HIS A 80 -11.51 15.36 8.29
C HIS A 80 -12.99 15.57 7.98
N ALA A 81 -13.86 15.06 8.86
CA ALA A 81 -15.28 15.35 8.81
C ALA A 81 -15.53 16.84 9.09
N GLN A 82 -16.61 17.38 8.53
CA GLN A 82 -16.99 18.77 8.75
C GLN A 82 -17.45 18.97 10.20
N TRP A 83 -16.77 19.83 10.95
CA TRP A 83 -17.17 20.28 12.28
C TRP A 83 -17.69 21.73 12.19
N HIS A 84 -18.94 21.88 11.76
CA HIS A 84 -19.54 23.17 11.38
C HIS A 84 -19.68 24.18 12.53
N ASP A 85 -19.64 23.73 13.78
CA ASP A 85 -19.74 24.52 15.00
C ASP A 85 -18.45 24.46 15.85
N MET A 86 -17.31 24.11 15.26
CA MET A 86 -16.02 24.04 15.96
C MET A 86 -15.62 25.41 16.55
N PRO A 87 -15.28 25.50 17.85
CA PRO A 87 -14.82 26.75 18.45
C PRO A 87 -13.44 27.15 17.93
N LEU A 88 -13.15 28.44 17.90
CA LEU A 88 -11.82 28.95 17.58
C LEU A 88 -10.82 28.47 18.63
N MET A 89 -9.85 27.65 18.21
CA MET A 89 -8.77 27.19 19.06
C MET A 89 -7.69 28.26 19.19
N GLU A 90 -7.11 28.40 20.39
CA GLU A 90 -5.97 29.29 20.64
C GLU A 90 -4.84 29.01 19.64
N GLY A 91 -4.33 30.09 19.02
CA GLY A 91 -3.25 30.04 18.04
C GLY A 91 -3.65 29.41 16.71
N ASP A 92 -4.92 29.50 16.32
CA ASP A 92 -5.46 29.01 15.04
C ASP A 92 -5.27 27.49 14.81
N ARG A 93 -5.19 26.70 15.88
CA ARG A 93 -5.00 25.22 15.81
C ARG A 93 -6.15 24.44 15.21
N HIS A 94 -7.19 25.12 14.75
CA HIS A 94 -8.35 24.59 14.07
C HIS A 94 -8.19 24.60 12.53
N LEU A 95 -7.11 25.22 12.03
CA LEU A 95 -6.67 25.25 10.63
C LEU A 95 -5.48 24.30 10.41
#